data_AF-A0A3B9FK20-F1
#
_entry.id   AF-A0A3B9FK20-F1
#
_cell.length_a   1.000
_cell.length_b   1.000
_cell.length_c   1.000
_cell.angle_alpha   90.00
_cell.angle_beta   90.00
_cell.angle_gamma   90.00
#
_symmetry.space_group_name_H-M   'P 1'
#
loop_
_entity.id
_entity.type
_entity.pdbx_description
1 polymer ?
#
loop_
_entity_poly.entity_id
_entity_poly.type
_entity_poly.pdbx_seq_one_letter_code
_entity_poly.pdbx_strand_id
1 'polypeptide(L)'
;KVVAGGRIVRLRNDKPFLERMVTGVKSSHSDQSTSGNHAKAVLESITSNLEAGIDMVDHQELCLAKMGGRLSEIALALNQVRSPQSSDEDRSKSQIRFEVSKEQIRELSQSTYDNTALFSKGSAKPITIAVPTHGEWEGISVDRANIDQPGLMTVDQGKVYGPGPGYTLDTGSVKRAFAEWRSLCINNRMQWGLLMDRLHGANRSLRNVLDGKSWSIPETPDGQALGPLRRPHRNN
;
A
#
# COMPACT_ATOMS: atom_id res chain seq x y z
N LYS A 1 4.92 -11.04 -0.50
CA LYS A 1 6.22 -10.33 -0.37
C LYS A 1 6.37 -9.93 1.09
N VAL A 2 7.58 -9.60 1.53
CA VAL A 2 7.84 -9.13 2.90
C VAL A 2 8.73 -7.91 2.87
N VAL A 3 8.70 -7.08 3.91
CA VAL A 3 9.69 -6.02 4.09
C VAL A 3 10.79 -6.54 5.01
N ALA A 4 12.02 -6.58 4.52
CA ALA A 4 13.19 -7.00 5.28
C ALA A 4 14.42 -6.20 4.83
N GLY A 5 15.22 -5.73 5.79
CA GLY A 5 16.36 -4.85 5.54
C GLY A 5 15.98 -3.52 4.86
N GLY A 6 14.79 -2.98 5.17
CA GLY A 6 14.28 -1.72 4.60
C GLY A 6 13.81 -1.82 3.15
N ARG A 7 13.56 -3.04 2.64
CA ARG A 7 13.17 -3.26 1.24
C ARG A 7 12.07 -4.30 1.08
N ILE A 8 11.28 -4.18 0.03
CA ILE A 8 10.22 -5.14 -0.31
C ILE A 8 10.83 -6.30 -1.10
N VAL A 9 10.99 -7.43 -0.46
CA VAL A 9 11.62 -8.62 -1.04
C VAL A 9 10.66 -9.80 -1.20
N ARG A 10 11.05 -10.76 -2.04
CA ARG A 10 10.40 -12.08 -2.08
C ARG A 10 10.76 -12.84 -0.81
N LEU A 11 9.80 -13.60 -0.29
CA LEU A 11 10.00 -14.43 0.90
C LEU A 11 10.97 -15.57 0.56
N ARG A 12 12.05 -15.70 1.33
CA ARG A 12 13.09 -16.73 1.19
C ARG A 12 12.89 -17.83 2.24
N ASN A 13 12.10 -18.86 1.91
CA ASN A 13 11.72 -19.92 2.87
C ASN A 13 12.90 -20.78 3.33
N ASP A 14 13.98 -20.79 2.57
CA ASP A 14 15.26 -21.46 2.83
C ASP A 14 16.10 -20.77 3.90
N LYS A 15 15.75 -19.54 4.31
CA LYS A 15 16.52 -18.75 5.28
C LYS A 15 15.91 -18.74 6.68
N PRO A 16 16.75 -18.57 7.74
CA PRO A 16 16.29 -18.37 9.11
C PRO A 16 15.34 -17.17 9.24
N PHE A 17 14.49 -17.19 10.26
CA PHE A 17 13.43 -16.20 10.46
C PHE A 17 13.93 -14.74 10.39
N LEU A 18 14.98 -14.39 11.15
CA LEU A 18 15.49 -13.01 11.20
C LEU A 18 16.03 -12.54 9.83
N GLU A 19 16.77 -13.41 9.12
CA GLU A 19 17.28 -13.11 7.78
C GLU A 19 16.16 -12.96 6.74
N ARG A 20 15.05 -13.67 6.97
CA ARG A 20 13.89 -13.69 6.07
C ARG A 20 12.94 -12.51 6.29
N MET A 21 12.74 -12.10 7.53
CA MET A 21 11.65 -11.20 7.94
C MET A 21 12.11 -9.86 8.53
N VAL A 22 13.37 -9.77 8.95
CA VAL A 22 13.88 -8.60 9.67
C VAL A 22 15.04 -7.97 8.90
N THR A 23 16.18 -8.65 8.76
CA THR A 23 17.45 -8.06 8.30
C THR A 23 17.72 -8.17 6.79
N GLY A 24 17.08 -9.12 6.09
CA GLY A 24 17.33 -9.37 4.67
C GLY A 24 18.65 -10.11 4.39
N VAL A 25 19.20 -10.03 3.17
CA VAL A 25 20.34 -10.84 2.68
C VAL A 25 21.67 -10.57 3.41
N LYS A 26 21.73 -9.55 4.27
CA LYS A 26 22.95 -9.19 4.99
C LYS A 26 23.05 -9.94 6.32
N SER A 27 23.70 -11.10 6.28
CA SER A 27 24.24 -11.76 7.47
C SER A 27 25.64 -12.29 7.17
N SER A 28 26.59 -11.38 6.98
CA SER A 28 28.01 -11.65 7.14
C SER A 28 28.47 -11.09 8.48
N HIS A 29 27.94 -11.61 9.58
CA HIS A 29 28.56 -11.50 10.89
C HIS A 29 28.33 -12.81 11.64
N SER A 30 29.29 -13.73 11.44
CA SER A 30 29.84 -14.45 12.57
C SER A 30 30.29 -13.40 13.59
N ASP A 31 29.76 -13.46 14.81
CA ASP A 31 30.56 -13.44 16.03
C ASP A 31 29.74 -12.95 17.22
N GLN A 32 29.87 -13.73 18.28
CA GLN A 32 29.49 -13.42 19.64
C GLN A 32 29.89 -11.97 19.98
N SER A 33 28.92 -11.07 20.07
CA SER A 33 29.12 -9.74 20.65
C SER A 33 27.86 -9.32 21.39
N THR A 34 28.05 -8.98 22.67
CA THR A 34 27.14 -8.31 23.61
C THR A 34 25.66 -8.27 23.22
N SER A 35 24.80 -8.96 23.99
CA SER A 35 23.34 -9.04 23.76
C SER A 35 22.66 -7.69 23.44
N GLY A 36 23.16 -6.58 24.00
CA GLY A 36 22.70 -5.22 23.69
C GLY A 36 22.96 -4.75 22.26
N ASN A 37 24.07 -5.12 21.63
CA ASN A 37 24.39 -4.76 20.25
C ASN A 37 23.51 -5.50 19.24
N HIS A 38 23.23 -6.79 19.50
CA HIS A 38 22.34 -7.57 18.66
C HIS A 38 20.87 -7.09 18.78
N ALA A 39 20.40 -6.82 19.99
CA ALA A 39 19.09 -6.22 20.25
C ALA A 39 18.90 -4.90 19.50
N LYS A 40 19.90 -4.02 19.56
CA LYS A 40 19.91 -2.74 18.85
C LYS A 40 19.80 -2.95 17.33
N ALA A 41 20.64 -3.81 16.74
CA ALA A 41 20.63 -4.05 15.29
C ALA A 41 19.28 -4.61 14.80
N VAL A 42 18.65 -5.50 15.57
CA VAL A 42 17.31 -6.01 15.26
C VAL A 42 16.26 -4.90 15.28
N LEU A 43 16.28 -4.04 16.31
CA LEU A 43 15.35 -2.91 16.41
C LEU A 43 15.55 -1.87 15.30
N GLU A 44 16.80 -1.53 14.95
CA GLU A 44 17.11 -0.65 13.82
C GLU A 44 16.58 -1.22 12.50
N SER A 45 16.73 -2.53 12.30
CA SER A 45 16.21 -3.22 11.13
C SER A 45 14.67 -3.23 11.09
N ILE A 46 14.00 -3.40 12.23
CA ILE A 46 12.54 -3.30 12.33
C ILE A 46 12.07 -1.88 12.01
N THR A 47 12.72 -0.86 12.59
CA THR A 47 12.44 0.55 12.30
C THR A 47 12.55 0.81 10.79
N SER A 48 13.65 0.37 10.16
CA SER A 48 13.85 0.52 8.72
C SER A 48 12.78 -0.21 7.88
N ASN A 49 12.32 -1.39 8.31
CA ASN A 49 11.24 -2.09 7.63
C ASN A 49 9.89 -1.35 7.75
N LEU A 50 9.60 -0.76 8.92
CA LEU A 50 8.39 0.02 9.14
C LEU A 50 8.40 1.31 8.30
N GLU A 51 9.54 2.00 8.24
CA GLU A 51 9.73 3.18 7.38
C GLU A 51 9.50 2.84 5.91
N ALA A 52 10.08 1.76 5.39
CA ALA A 52 9.83 1.32 4.01
C ALA A 52 8.35 0.95 3.75
N GLY A 53 7.65 0.42 4.75
CA GLY A 53 6.21 0.20 4.70
C GLY A 53 5.41 1.51 4.61
N ILE A 54 5.78 2.49 5.44
CA ILE A 54 5.17 3.84 5.47
C ILE A 54 5.39 4.53 4.12
N ASP A 55 6.62 4.55 3.63
CA ASP A 55 6.96 5.15 2.34
C ASP A 55 6.13 4.54 1.21
N MET A 56 5.96 3.22 1.19
CA MET A 56 5.09 2.56 0.20
C MET A 56 3.65 3.07 0.29
N VAL A 57 3.10 3.18 1.50
CA VAL A 57 1.72 3.64 1.75
C VAL A 57 1.57 5.13 1.39
N ASP A 58 2.59 5.96 1.63
CA ASP A 58 2.62 7.36 1.22
C ASP A 58 2.67 7.52 -0.30
N HIS A 59 3.45 6.67 -1.00
CA HIS A 59 3.44 6.63 -2.46
C HIS A 59 2.08 6.20 -3.01
N GLN A 60 1.43 5.22 -2.37
CA GLN A 60 0.06 4.82 -2.71
C GLN A 60 -0.93 5.98 -2.48
N GLU A 61 -0.78 6.72 -1.37
CA GLU A 61 -1.61 7.91 -1.06
C GLU A 61 -1.49 8.99 -2.13
N LEU A 62 -0.25 9.33 -2.51
CA LEU A 62 0.01 10.33 -3.53
C LEU A 62 -0.63 9.93 -4.88
N CYS A 63 -0.53 8.65 -5.26
CA CYS A 63 -1.15 8.16 -6.48
C CYS A 63 -2.69 8.21 -6.38
N LEU A 64 -3.26 7.82 -5.25
CA LEU A 64 -4.71 7.93 -4.99
C LEU A 64 -5.18 9.38 -5.06
N ALA A 65 -4.44 10.33 -4.48
CA ALA A 65 -4.78 11.76 -4.55
C ALA A 65 -4.82 12.26 -6.01
N LYS A 66 -3.82 11.88 -6.82
CA LYS A 66 -3.81 12.18 -8.26
C LYS A 66 -4.99 11.55 -9.00
N MET A 67 -5.34 10.29 -8.71
CA MET A 67 -6.52 9.64 -9.26
C MET A 67 -7.81 10.40 -8.91
N GLY A 68 -7.95 10.88 -7.68
CA GLY A 68 -9.10 11.70 -7.25
C GLY A 68 -9.24 13.01 -8.04
N GLY A 69 -8.11 13.65 -8.37
CA GLY A 69 -8.08 14.80 -9.29
C GLY A 69 -8.60 14.44 -10.68
N ARG A 70 -8.17 13.30 -11.25
CA ARG A 70 -8.65 12.82 -12.56
C ARG A 70 -10.12 12.42 -12.56
N LEU A 71 -10.63 11.83 -11.48
CA LEU A 71 -12.06 11.56 -11.32
C LEU A 71 -12.89 12.86 -11.29
N SER A 72 -12.32 13.94 -10.74
CA SER A 72 -12.96 15.26 -10.74
C SER A 72 -13.05 15.85 -12.15
N GLU A 73 -11.97 15.72 -12.94
CA GLU A 73 -11.98 16.11 -14.37
C GLU A 73 -13.01 15.30 -15.18
N ILE A 74 -13.12 14.00 -14.92
CA ILE A 74 -14.15 13.13 -15.53
C ILE A 74 -15.57 13.60 -15.17
N ALA A 75 -15.81 13.96 -13.91
CA ALA A 75 -17.10 14.49 -13.48
C ALA A 75 -17.43 15.82 -14.17
N LEU A 76 -16.44 16.71 -14.31
CA LEU A 76 -16.59 17.98 -15.01
C LEU A 76 -16.91 17.77 -16.49
N ALA A 77 -16.18 16.88 -17.16
CA ALA A 77 -16.43 16.52 -18.56
C ALA A 77 -17.85 15.98 -18.75
N LEU A 78 -18.32 15.10 -17.86
CA LEU A 78 -19.69 14.59 -17.90
C LEU A 78 -20.73 15.72 -17.73
N ASN A 79 -20.53 16.62 -16.76
CA ASN A 79 -21.44 17.74 -16.54
C ASN A 79 -21.49 18.70 -17.74
N GLN A 80 -20.35 18.95 -18.38
CA GLN A 80 -20.27 19.75 -19.61
C GLN A 80 -21.06 19.11 -20.74
N VAL A 81 -20.94 17.79 -20.96
CA VAL A 81 -21.70 17.11 -22.01
C VAL A 81 -23.21 17.20 -21.76
N ARG A 82 -23.63 17.10 -20.49
CA ARG A 82 -25.06 17.11 -20.11
C ARG A 82 -25.66 18.52 -20.05
N SER A 83 -24.86 19.57 -20.16
CA SER A 83 -25.38 20.93 -20.19
C SER A 83 -26.25 21.15 -21.45
N PRO A 84 -27.46 21.72 -21.31
CA PRO A 84 -28.33 22.01 -22.45
C PRO A 84 -27.71 22.99 -23.44
N GLN A 85 -26.77 23.81 -22.99
CA GLN A 85 -26.12 24.85 -23.79
C GLN A 85 -24.86 24.35 -24.54
N SER A 86 -24.43 23.12 -24.28
CA SER A 86 -23.21 22.59 -24.91
C SER A 86 -23.46 22.19 -26.36
N SER A 87 -22.66 22.77 -27.25
CA SER A 87 -22.63 22.42 -28.66
C SER A 87 -22.07 21.00 -28.87
N ASP A 88 -22.25 20.45 -30.06
CA ASP A 88 -21.63 19.17 -30.45
C ASP A 88 -20.09 19.21 -30.36
N GLU A 89 -19.50 20.36 -30.70
CA GLU A 89 -18.06 20.60 -30.59
C GLU A 89 -17.60 20.58 -29.13
N ASP A 90 -18.36 21.22 -28.22
CA ASP A 90 -18.05 21.23 -26.78
C ASP A 90 -18.12 19.81 -26.19
N ARG A 91 -19.15 19.06 -26.57
CA ARG A 91 -19.33 17.67 -26.13
C ARG A 91 -18.19 16.78 -26.61
N SER A 92 -17.74 16.98 -27.85
CA SER A 92 -16.59 16.28 -28.41
C SER A 92 -15.28 16.63 -27.66
N LYS A 93 -15.06 17.90 -27.32
CA LYS A 93 -13.92 18.33 -26.50
C LYS A 93 -13.96 17.71 -25.09
N SER A 94 -15.13 17.63 -24.47
CA SER A 94 -15.30 16.97 -23.17
C SER A 94 -15.00 15.47 -23.23
N GLN A 95 -15.37 14.78 -24.31
CA GLN A 95 -14.99 13.39 -24.52
C GLN A 95 -13.47 13.20 -24.62
N ILE A 96 -12.76 14.09 -25.31
CA ILE A 96 -11.29 14.04 -25.38
C ILE A 96 -10.67 14.20 -23.98
N ARG A 97 -11.15 15.18 -23.20
CA ARG A 97 -10.68 15.40 -21.81
C ARG A 97 -10.94 14.20 -20.91
N PHE A 98 -12.10 13.56 -21.08
CA PHE A 98 -12.45 12.32 -20.39
C PHE A 98 -11.44 11.21 -20.71
N GLU A 99 -11.14 10.97 -21.98
CA GLU A 99 -10.18 9.94 -22.40
C GLU A 99 -8.77 10.21 -21.85
N VAL A 100 -8.31 11.47 -21.87
CA VAL A 100 -7.02 11.85 -21.27
C VAL A 100 -6.98 11.55 -19.77
N SER A 101 -8.04 11.92 -19.05
CA SER A 101 -8.12 11.70 -17.60
C SER A 101 -8.18 10.20 -17.25
N LYS A 102 -8.90 9.43 -18.06
CA LYS A 102 -9.01 7.97 -17.95
C LYS A 102 -7.66 7.29 -18.17
N GLU A 103 -6.93 7.68 -19.21
CA GLU A 103 -5.60 7.12 -19.49
C GLU A 103 -4.61 7.47 -18.37
N GLN A 104 -4.65 8.69 -17.85
CA GLN A 104 -3.81 9.08 -16.71
C GLN A 104 -4.12 8.27 -15.44
N ILE A 105 -5.38 7.86 -15.21
CA ILE A 105 -5.71 6.92 -14.12
C ILE A 105 -5.08 5.55 -14.39
N ARG A 106 -5.08 5.06 -15.63
CA ARG A 106 -4.42 3.79 -15.99
C ARG A 106 -2.91 3.85 -15.78
N GLU A 107 -2.25 4.92 -16.19
CA GLU A 107 -0.82 5.13 -15.95
C GLU A 107 -0.52 5.13 -14.44
N LEU A 108 -1.27 5.91 -13.66
CA LEU A 108 -1.13 5.95 -12.20
C LEU A 108 -1.32 4.56 -11.58
N SER A 109 -2.25 3.74 -12.10
CA SER A 109 -2.52 2.40 -11.59
C SER A 109 -1.37 1.41 -11.76
N GLN A 110 -0.42 1.70 -12.64
CA GLN A 110 0.75 0.87 -12.89
C GLN A 110 1.95 1.28 -12.04
N SER A 111 1.80 2.31 -11.19
CA SER A 111 2.88 2.80 -10.33
C SER A 111 3.42 1.73 -9.39
N THR A 112 4.72 1.79 -9.14
CA THR A 112 5.45 0.85 -8.29
C THR A 112 6.26 1.56 -7.22
N TYR A 113 6.47 0.92 -6.08
CA TYR A 113 7.48 1.27 -5.09
C TYR A 113 8.37 0.05 -4.85
N ASP A 114 9.69 0.22 -4.91
CA ASP A 114 10.68 -0.86 -4.81
C ASP A 114 10.31 -2.10 -5.65
N ASN A 115 10.06 -1.89 -6.95
CA ASN A 115 9.64 -2.93 -7.91
C ASN A 115 8.39 -3.73 -7.47
N THR A 116 7.54 -3.12 -6.65
CA THR A 116 6.29 -3.67 -6.18
C THR A 116 5.16 -2.75 -6.62
N ALA A 117 4.26 -3.26 -7.44
CA ALA A 117 3.07 -2.50 -7.85
C ALA A 117 2.31 -2.03 -6.61
N LEU A 118 1.92 -0.76 -6.59
CA LEU A 118 1.16 -0.17 -5.48
C LEU A 118 -0.28 -0.66 -5.51
N PHE A 119 -0.87 -0.75 -6.70
CA PHE A 119 -2.25 -1.17 -6.88
C PHE A 119 -2.37 -2.67 -7.19
N SER A 120 -3.56 -3.20 -6.95
CA SER A 120 -3.93 -4.57 -7.33
C SER A 120 -5.18 -4.58 -8.20
N LYS A 121 -5.32 -5.64 -9.00
CA LYS A 121 -6.57 -5.97 -9.69
C LYS A 121 -7.14 -7.24 -9.07
N GLY A 122 -8.17 -7.08 -8.24
CA GLY A 122 -8.75 -8.15 -7.44
C GLY A 122 -7.96 -8.47 -6.18
N SER A 123 -8.18 -9.68 -5.64
CA SER A 123 -7.52 -10.11 -4.40
C SER A 123 -6.00 -10.22 -4.57
N ALA A 124 -5.25 -9.51 -3.74
CA ALA A 124 -3.79 -9.57 -3.69
C ALA A 124 -3.30 -10.03 -2.33
N LYS A 125 -2.23 -10.83 -2.31
CA LYS A 125 -1.55 -11.15 -1.05
C LYS A 125 -0.89 -9.88 -0.49
N PRO A 126 -1.13 -9.53 0.79
CA PRO A 126 -0.48 -8.39 1.43
C PRO A 126 1.03 -8.55 1.49
N ILE A 127 1.71 -7.42 1.66
CA ILE A 127 3.11 -7.37 2.04
C ILE A 127 3.17 -7.46 3.57
N THR A 128 4.03 -8.34 4.10
CA THR A 128 4.13 -8.55 5.56
C THR A 128 5.37 -7.87 6.13
N ILE A 129 5.18 -7.15 7.25
CA ILE A 129 6.25 -6.57 8.07
C ILE A 129 6.23 -7.28 9.41
N ALA A 130 7.37 -7.82 9.83
CA ALA A 130 7.51 -8.46 11.13
C ALA A 130 7.83 -7.42 12.22
N VAL A 131 7.05 -7.41 13.29
CA VAL A 131 7.27 -6.52 14.44
C VAL A 131 7.17 -7.29 15.75
N PRO A 132 7.95 -6.92 16.78
CA PRO A 132 7.84 -7.48 18.12
C PRO A 132 6.64 -6.85 18.85
N THR A 133 5.80 -7.67 19.47
CA THR A 133 4.65 -7.23 20.28
C THR A 133 4.48 -8.16 21.47
N HIS A 134 4.46 -7.62 22.70
CA HIS A 134 4.27 -8.39 23.94
C HIS A 134 5.15 -9.64 24.09
N GLY A 135 6.38 -9.61 23.56
CA GLY A 135 7.32 -10.74 23.64
C GLY A 135 7.15 -11.79 22.54
N GLU A 136 6.27 -11.56 21.56
CA GLU A 136 6.07 -12.42 20.37
C GLU A 136 6.31 -11.64 19.07
N TRP A 137 6.45 -12.35 17.94
CA TRP A 137 6.48 -11.76 16.61
C TRP A 137 5.08 -11.67 16.00
N GLU A 138 4.69 -10.48 15.54
CA GLU A 138 3.44 -10.21 14.81
C GLU A 138 3.73 -9.80 13.36
N GLY A 139 2.79 -10.14 12.47
CA GLY A 139 2.85 -9.79 11.05
C GLY A 139 1.87 -8.68 10.72
N ILE A 140 2.36 -7.46 10.52
CA ILE A 140 1.55 -6.38 9.99
C ILE A 140 1.37 -6.62 8.49
N SER A 141 0.11 -6.57 8.03
CA SER A 141 -0.22 -6.70 6.61
C SER A 141 -0.39 -5.31 6.02
N VAL A 142 0.36 -5.02 4.96
CA VAL A 142 0.23 -3.82 4.13
C VAL A 142 -0.42 -4.25 2.83
N ASP A 143 -1.66 -3.81 2.64
CA ASP A 143 -2.51 -4.09 1.50
C ASP A 143 -2.34 -3.06 0.40
N ARG A 144 -2.26 -3.59 -0.82
CA ARG A 144 -2.30 -2.82 -2.06
C ARG A 144 -3.72 -2.39 -2.35
N ALA A 145 -3.93 -1.13 -2.69
CA ALA A 145 -5.26 -0.63 -3.04
C ALA A 145 -5.80 -1.39 -4.27
N ASN A 146 -6.95 -2.06 -4.10
CA ASN A 146 -7.60 -2.78 -5.18
C ASN A 146 -8.43 -1.81 -6.02
N ILE A 147 -7.98 -1.53 -7.24
CA ILE A 147 -8.65 -0.62 -8.19
C ILE A 147 -9.65 -1.32 -9.10
N ASP A 148 -9.75 -2.65 -9.01
CA ASP A 148 -10.74 -3.47 -9.73
C ASP A 148 -12.08 -3.42 -8.99
N GLN A 149 -12.54 -2.20 -8.73
CA GLN A 149 -13.82 -1.91 -8.08
C GLN A 149 -14.87 -1.64 -9.16
N PRO A 150 -16.12 -2.08 -8.99
CA PRO A 150 -17.14 -1.97 -10.03
C PRO A 150 -17.32 -0.55 -10.59
N GLY A 151 -17.34 0.49 -9.76
CA GLY A 151 -17.45 1.89 -10.17
C GLY A 151 -16.22 2.42 -10.89
N LEU A 152 -15.01 2.11 -10.42
CA LEU A 152 -13.76 2.47 -11.11
C LEU A 152 -13.64 1.77 -12.47
N MET A 153 -13.95 0.48 -12.55
CA MET A 153 -14.06 -0.25 -13.83
C MET A 153 -15.14 0.37 -14.72
N THR A 154 -16.25 0.82 -14.10
CA THR A 154 -17.33 1.45 -14.84
C THR A 154 -16.82 2.72 -15.55
N VAL A 155 -16.02 3.54 -14.87
CA VAL A 155 -15.41 4.73 -15.49
C VAL A 155 -14.38 4.34 -16.56
N ASP A 156 -13.58 3.30 -16.33
CA ASP A 156 -12.52 2.85 -17.24
C ASP A 156 -13.02 2.32 -18.59
N GLN A 157 -14.21 1.71 -18.62
CA GLN A 157 -14.82 1.16 -19.84
C GLN A 157 -15.90 2.07 -20.45
N GLY A 158 -16.16 3.22 -19.82
CA GLY A 158 -17.20 4.15 -20.24
C GLY A 158 -16.72 5.24 -21.20
N LYS A 159 -17.68 6.09 -21.58
CA LYS A 159 -17.51 7.34 -22.33
C LYS A 159 -18.51 8.38 -21.83
N VAL A 160 -18.28 9.66 -22.11
CA VAL A 160 -19.24 10.74 -21.80
C VAL A 160 -20.01 11.20 -23.03
N TYR A 161 -19.46 11.05 -24.24
CA TYR A 161 -20.11 11.47 -25.49
C TYR A 161 -19.66 10.66 -26.71
N GLY A 162 -20.46 10.70 -27.78
CA GLY A 162 -20.12 10.18 -29.11
C GLY A 162 -20.38 8.68 -29.34
N PRO A 163 -20.20 8.19 -30.58
CA PRO A 163 -20.51 6.82 -30.98
C PRO A 163 -19.40 5.79 -30.67
N GLY A 164 -18.31 6.20 -30.01
CA GLY A 164 -17.18 5.31 -29.69
C GLY A 164 -17.55 4.08 -28.82
N PRO A 165 -16.64 3.12 -28.65
CA PRO A 165 -16.91 1.93 -27.84
C PRO A 165 -17.17 2.28 -26.36
N GLY A 166 -17.84 1.37 -25.64
CA GLY A 166 -18.21 1.56 -24.23
C GLY A 166 -19.61 2.12 -24.03
N TYR A 167 -20.07 2.14 -22.78
CA TYR A 167 -21.37 2.72 -22.41
C TYR A 167 -21.25 4.18 -22.02
N THR A 168 -22.32 4.93 -22.26
CA THR A 168 -22.42 6.32 -21.84
C THR A 168 -22.57 6.39 -20.32
N LEU A 169 -21.63 7.07 -19.68
CA LEU A 169 -21.63 7.26 -18.23
C LEU A 169 -22.76 8.18 -17.82
N ASP A 170 -23.35 7.86 -16.67
CA ASP A 170 -24.27 8.73 -15.96
C ASP A 170 -23.62 9.27 -14.68
N THR A 171 -24.31 10.21 -14.02
CA THR A 171 -23.83 10.78 -12.76
C THR A 171 -23.74 9.72 -11.66
N GLY A 172 -24.57 8.67 -11.71
CA GLY A 172 -24.53 7.57 -10.75
C GLY A 172 -23.22 6.78 -10.80
N SER A 173 -22.75 6.48 -12.02
CA SER A 173 -21.49 5.78 -12.28
C SER A 173 -20.29 6.52 -11.71
N VAL A 174 -20.21 7.83 -11.97
CA VAL A 174 -19.11 8.67 -11.45
C VAL A 174 -19.18 8.81 -9.93
N LYS A 175 -20.38 8.96 -9.35
CA LYS A 175 -20.57 9.00 -7.89
C LYS A 175 -20.10 7.71 -7.22
N ARG A 176 -20.39 6.55 -7.81
CA ARG A 176 -19.93 5.24 -7.31
C ARG A 176 -18.41 5.14 -7.34
N ALA A 177 -17.79 5.50 -8.46
CA ALA A 177 -16.32 5.52 -8.58
C ALA A 177 -15.66 6.41 -7.51
N PHE A 178 -16.23 7.58 -7.21
CA PHE A 178 -15.76 8.43 -6.12
C PHE A 178 -15.91 7.80 -4.74
N ALA A 179 -17.02 7.10 -4.47
CA ALA A 179 -17.22 6.44 -3.19
C ALA A 179 -16.19 5.32 -2.96
N GLU A 180 -15.93 4.52 -4.00
CA GLU A 180 -14.91 3.47 -3.99
C GLU A 180 -13.51 4.05 -3.82
N TRP A 181 -13.16 5.08 -4.59
CA TRP A 181 -11.90 5.81 -4.43
C TRP A 181 -11.70 6.34 -3.00
N ARG A 182 -12.73 6.94 -2.40
CA ARG A 182 -12.67 7.41 -0.99
C ARG A 182 -12.42 6.25 -0.03
N SER A 183 -13.06 5.10 -0.23
CA SER A 183 -12.82 3.90 0.59
C SER A 183 -11.36 3.45 0.50
N LEU A 184 -10.76 3.47 -0.70
CA LEU A 184 -9.33 3.19 -0.88
C LEU A 184 -8.44 4.18 -0.11
N CYS A 185 -8.74 5.47 -0.15
CA CYS A 185 -8.01 6.49 0.62
C CYS A 185 -8.11 6.25 2.14
N ILE A 186 -9.31 5.93 2.65
CA ILE A 186 -9.53 5.65 4.07
C ILE A 186 -8.72 4.42 4.50
N ASN A 187 -8.78 3.33 3.72
CA ASN A 187 -8.02 2.12 4.00
C ASN A 187 -6.51 2.39 3.98
N ASN A 188 -6.01 3.17 3.01
CA ASN A 188 -4.62 3.58 2.97
C ASN A 188 -4.20 4.35 4.23
N ARG A 189 -5.03 5.31 4.65
CA ARG A 189 -4.78 6.13 5.84
C ARG A 189 -4.78 5.32 7.13
N MET A 190 -5.67 4.33 7.26
CA MET A 190 -5.69 3.42 8.41
C MET A 190 -4.41 2.57 8.49
N GLN A 191 -3.95 2.04 7.35
CA GLN A 191 -2.69 1.30 7.29
C GLN A 191 -1.49 2.17 7.69
N TRP A 192 -1.46 3.41 7.20
CA TRP A 192 -0.42 4.38 7.59
C TRP A 192 -0.40 4.61 9.11
N GLY A 193 -1.57 4.83 9.71
CA GLY A 193 -1.69 5.05 11.16
C GLY A 193 -1.17 3.87 11.97
N LEU A 194 -1.56 2.65 11.58
CA LEU A 194 -1.06 1.43 12.21
C LEU A 194 0.46 1.30 12.10
N LEU A 195 1.05 1.60 10.95
CA LEU A 195 2.50 1.54 10.76
C LEU A 195 3.24 2.58 11.61
N MET A 196 2.72 3.81 11.68
CA MET A 196 3.30 4.87 12.51
C MET A 196 3.25 4.55 14.00
N ASP A 197 2.13 4.02 14.49
CA ASP A 197 2.01 3.58 15.89
C ASP A 197 3.08 2.53 16.24
N ARG A 198 3.30 1.59 15.33
CA ARG A 198 4.29 0.52 15.48
C ARG A 198 5.72 1.05 15.37
N LEU A 199 5.98 2.01 14.48
CA LEU A 199 7.25 2.71 14.36
C LEU A 199 7.60 3.46 15.66
N HIS A 200 6.64 4.18 16.24
CA HIS A 200 6.84 4.85 17.52
C HIS A 200 7.15 3.86 18.65
N GLY A 201 6.49 2.70 18.67
CA GLY A 201 6.79 1.61 19.60
C GLY A 201 8.21 1.06 19.46
N ALA A 202 8.65 0.79 18.22
CA ALA A 202 10.00 0.34 17.93
C ALA A 202 11.05 1.38 18.34
N ASN A 203 10.82 2.65 18.00
CA ASN A 203 11.72 3.76 18.37
C ASN A 203 11.82 4.00 19.88
N ARG A 204 10.73 3.80 20.64
CA ARG A 204 10.79 3.82 22.11
C ARG A 204 11.63 2.66 22.66
N SER A 205 11.47 1.47 22.09
CA SER A 205 12.26 0.29 22.47
C SER A 205 13.74 0.48 22.16
N LEU A 206 14.06 1.04 20.99
CA LEU A 206 15.43 1.37 20.60
C LEU A 206 16.06 2.39 21.54
N ARG A 207 15.35 3.46 21.90
CA ARG A 207 15.80 4.44 22.89
C ARG A 207 16.08 3.80 24.25
N ASN A 208 15.17 2.97 24.74
CA ASN A 208 15.37 2.24 26.00
C ASN A 208 16.66 1.40 25.98
N VAL A 209 16.97 0.72 24.87
CA VAL A 209 18.22 -0.04 24.72
C VAL A 209 19.44 0.86 24.73
N LEU A 210 19.37 2.02 24.05
CA LEU A 210 20.46 3.01 24.05
C LEU A 210 20.70 3.61 25.45
N ASP A 211 19.65 3.74 26.25
CA ASP A 211 19.72 4.20 27.66
C ASP A 211 20.18 3.08 28.63
N GLY A 212 20.57 1.91 28.12
CA GLY A 212 21.07 0.79 28.93
C GLY A 212 20.00 -0.11 29.54
N LYS A 213 18.72 0.05 29.18
CA LYS A 213 17.67 -0.89 29.61
C LYS A 213 17.74 -2.18 28.80
N SER A 214 17.44 -3.30 29.45
CA SER A 214 17.36 -4.59 28.78
C SER A 214 16.13 -4.66 27.87
N TRP A 215 16.35 -5.04 26.62
CA TRP A 215 15.31 -5.50 25.70
C TRP A 215 15.72 -6.85 25.14
N SER A 216 14.80 -7.82 25.16
CA SER A 216 15.02 -9.15 24.64
C SER A 216 14.33 -9.31 23.29
N ILE A 217 15.04 -9.88 22.33
CA ILE A 217 14.47 -10.28 21.06
C ILE A 217 13.46 -11.41 21.33
N PRO A 218 12.21 -11.32 20.83
CA PRO A 218 11.25 -12.41 20.95
C PRO A 218 11.79 -13.72 20.36
N GLU A 219 11.40 -14.85 20.96
CA GLU A 219 11.78 -16.17 20.46
C GLU A 219 11.35 -16.32 19.00
N THR A 220 12.27 -16.82 18.17
CA THR A 220 11.97 -17.06 16.76
C THR A 220 11.00 -18.23 16.66
N PRO A 221 9.88 -18.10 15.91
CA PRO A 221 8.92 -19.19 15.80
C PRO A 221 9.57 -20.47 15.24
N ASP A 222 9.33 -21.61 15.89
CA ASP A 222 9.81 -22.91 15.43
C ASP A 222 9.00 -23.40 14.22
N GLY A 223 9.71 -23.74 13.13
CA GLY A 223 9.15 -24.40 11.95
C GLY A 223 9.26 -23.60 10.64
N GLN A 224 9.69 -24.29 9.59
CA GLN A 224 9.76 -23.75 8.22
C GLN A 224 8.36 -23.48 7.60
N ALA A 225 7.29 -24.02 8.18
CA ALA A 225 5.97 -24.12 7.55
C ALA A 225 4.84 -23.32 8.21
N LEU A 226 5.10 -22.56 9.29
CA LEU A 226 4.05 -21.70 9.81
C LEU A 226 3.86 -20.52 8.85
N GLY A 227 2.64 -20.48 8.30
CA GLY A 227 2.12 -19.35 7.55
C GLY A 227 2.30 -18.02 8.30
N PRO A 228 1.92 -16.90 7.68
CA PRO A 228 2.37 -15.58 8.09
C PRO A 228 2.12 -15.37 9.59
N LEU A 229 3.14 -14.83 10.27
CA LEU A 229 3.13 -14.38 11.67
C LEU A 229 1.73 -13.99 12.15
N ARG A 230 1.39 -14.29 13.42
CA ARG A 230 0.10 -13.95 14.02
C ARG A 230 -0.35 -12.58 13.52
N ARG A 231 -1.47 -12.57 12.78
CA ARG A 231 -2.04 -11.38 12.16
C ARG A 231 -3.21 -10.95 13.04
N PRO A 232 -3.07 -9.89 13.85
CA PRO A 232 -4.14 -9.45 14.74
C PRO A 232 -5.45 -9.13 14.00
N HIS A 233 -5.37 -8.79 12.70
CA HIS A 233 -6.49 -8.32 11.89
C HIS A 233 -7.00 -9.32 10.85
N ARG A 234 -6.81 -10.62 11.04
CA ARG A 234 -7.24 -11.63 10.04
C ARG A 234 -8.77 -11.72 9.84
N ASN A 235 -9.55 -11.06 10.71
CA ASN A 235 -11.01 -11.09 10.76
C ASN A 235 -11.70 -9.75 10.43
N ASN A 236 -10.96 -8.72 10.00
CA ASN A 236 -11.53 -7.46 9.52
C ASN A 236 -11.44 -7.36 8.01
#